data_AF-A0A495QMZ6-F1
#
_entry.id   AF-A0A495QMZ6-F1
#
_cell.length_a   1.000
_cell.length_b   1.000
_cell.length_c   1.000
_cell.angle_alpha   90.00
_cell.angle_beta   90.00
_cell.angle_gamma   90.00
#
_symmetry.space_group_name_H-M   'P 1'
#
loop_
_entity.id
_entity.type
_entity.pdbx_description
1 polymer ?
#
loop_
_entity_poly.entity_id
_entity_poly.type
_entity_poly.pdbx_seq_one_letter_code
_entity_poly.pdbx_strand_id
1 'polypeptide(L)'
;MARVKWWGTGLVALTLSVLCAGLPLLNEVLGNGARPLAPGTVVSIGVERNGVRPVTITVRHDGWFLEAEDSLLSGYAQLTRADVVFNLSVAVPLTPFDARDLWHGLGRLIAMGGHMRLGERPEPIETTGGLTGLTGTITGRNRVGTATVYATDTLGATVTAAGPPLSFQSVAAQVQAMARTVTIAAPWTSESSDSEP
;
A
#
# COMPACT_ATOMS: atom_id res chain seq x y z
N MET A 1 -50.02 -32.38 -37.60
CA MET A 1 -48.85 -31.47 -37.57
C MET A 1 -48.69 -30.94 -36.15
N ALA A 2 -47.79 -31.53 -35.35
CA ALA A 2 -47.60 -31.17 -33.94
C ALA A 2 -46.69 -29.94 -33.82
N ARG A 3 -47.24 -28.83 -33.29
CA ARG A 3 -46.45 -27.65 -32.91
C ARG A 3 -45.61 -28.01 -31.69
N VAL A 4 -44.32 -28.27 -31.90
CA VAL A 4 -43.36 -28.45 -30.81
C VAL A 4 -43.16 -27.10 -30.14
N LYS A 5 -43.69 -26.97 -28.92
CA LYS A 5 -43.60 -25.80 -28.07
C LYS A 5 -42.13 -25.53 -27.75
N TRP A 6 -41.58 -24.49 -28.36
CA TRP A 6 -40.23 -23.96 -28.19
C TRP A 6 -40.09 -23.23 -26.84
N TRP A 7 -40.21 -23.98 -25.73
CA TRP A 7 -40.14 -23.43 -24.36
C TRP A 7 -38.73 -23.52 -23.77
N GLY A 8 -37.85 -24.37 -24.32
CA GLY A 8 -36.49 -24.58 -23.80
C GLY A 8 -35.53 -23.41 -24.02
N THR A 9 -35.62 -22.74 -25.17
CA THR A 9 -34.75 -21.60 -25.52
C THR A 9 -35.07 -20.35 -24.71
N GLY A 10 -36.34 -20.10 -24.40
CA GLY A 10 -36.74 -18.98 -23.55
C GLY A 10 -36.21 -19.12 -22.12
N LEU A 11 -36.26 -20.33 -21.56
CA LEU A 11 -35.73 -20.61 -20.22
C LEU A 11 -34.20 -20.48 -20.18
N VAL A 12 -33.50 -20.99 -21.20
CA VAL A 12 -32.03 -20.88 -21.30
C VAL A 12 -31.58 -19.43 -21.47
N ALA A 13 -32.25 -18.66 -22.32
CA ALA A 13 -31.95 -17.24 -22.53
C ALA A 13 -32.20 -16.43 -21.25
N LEU A 14 -33.31 -16.68 -20.54
CA LEU A 14 -33.62 -16.00 -19.29
C LEU A 14 -32.60 -16.37 -18.19
N THR A 15 -32.18 -17.64 -18.11
CA THR A 15 -31.15 -18.07 -17.16
C THR A 15 -29.79 -17.45 -17.47
N LEU A 16 -29.40 -17.37 -18.74
CA LEU A 16 -28.18 -16.67 -19.18
C LEU A 16 -28.24 -15.17 -18.91
N SER A 17 -29.39 -14.53 -19.13
CA SER A 17 -29.57 -13.11 -18.80
C SER A 17 -29.50 -12.87 -17.29
N VAL A 18 -30.08 -13.75 -16.47
CA VAL A 18 -29.97 -13.66 -15.01
C VAL A 18 -28.52 -13.92 -14.55
N LEU A 19 -27.78 -14.84 -15.17
CA LEU A 19 -26.36 -15.03 -14.86
C LEU A 19 -25.51 -13.82 -15.29
N CYS A 20 -25.70 -13.30 -16.50
CA CYS A 20 -24.95 -12.16 -17.01
C CYS A 20 -25.30 -10.84 -16.29
N ALA A 21 -26.54 -10.68 -15.81
CA ALA A 21 -26.95 -9.52 -15.02
C ALA A 21 -26.66 -9.69 -13.52
N GLY A 22 -26.62 -10.92 -13.01
CA GLY A 22 -26.32 -11.23 -11.61
C GLY A 22 -24.84 -11.10 -11.26
N LEU A 23 -23.93 -11.39 -12.20
CA LEU A 23 -22.48 -11.26 -12.01
C LEU A 23 -22.00 -9.82 -11.73
N PRO A 24 -22.41 -8.77 -12.47
CA PRO A 24 -21.98 -7.40 -12.17
C PRO A 24 -22.55 -6.87 -10.84
N LEU A 25 -23.75 -7.30 -10.45
CA LEU A 25 -24.35 -6.94 -9.15
C LEU A 25 -23.69 -7.68 -7.97
N LEU A 26 -23.24 -8.92 -8.19
CA LEU A 26 -22.38 -9.61 -7.22
C LEU A 26 -20.99 -8.97 -7.14
N ASN A 27 -20.45 -8.44 -8.25
CA ASN A 27 -19.16 -7.74 -8.27
C ASN A 27 -19.18 -6.40 -7.51
N GLU A 28 -20.34 -5.73 -7.45
CA GLU A 28 -20.55 -4.57 -6.56
C GLU A 28 -20.61 -4.96 -5.08
N VAL A 29 -21.15 -6.14 -4.75
CA VAL A 29 -21.27 -6.63 -3.36
C VAL A 29 -19.99 -7.36 -2.89
N LEU A 30 -19.22 -7.95 -3.81
CA LEU A 30 -17.91 -8.58 -3.57
C LEU A 30 -16.74 -7.60 -3.78
N GLY A 31 -17.03 -6.36 -4.18
CA GLY A 31 -16.18 -5.17 -4.11
C GLY A 31 -14.72 -5.35 -4.48
N ASN A 32 -14.37 -5.23 -5.77
CA ASN A 32 -13.03 -4.89 -6.30
C ASN A 32 -11.80 -5.26 -5.43
N GLY A 33 -11.70 -6.44 -4.80
CA GLY A 33 -10.59 -6.77 -3.88
C GLY A 33 -10.28 -5.74 -2.77
N ALA A 34 -11.09 -4.69 -2.59
CA ALA A 34 -10.75 -3.47 -1.88
C ALA A 34 -11.43 -3.50 -0.51
N ARG A 35 -10.66 -3.79 0.53
CA ARG A 35 -11.18 -3.94 1.89
C ARG A 35 -11.18 -2.59 2.62
N PRO A 36 -12.33 -2.06 3.06
CA PRO A 36 -12.35 -0.82 3.83
C PRO A 36 -11.61 -0.98 5.16
N LEU A 37 -10.83 0.02 5.54
CA LEU A 37 -10.09 0.06 6.80
C LEU A 37 -10.78 1.01 7.79
N ALA A 38 -11.03 0.50 8.99
CA ALA A 38 -11.51 1.31 10.10
C ALA A 38 -10.37 2.20 10.64
N PRO A 39 -10.68 3.39 11.18
CA PRO A 39 -9.71 4.16 11.94
C PRO A 39 -9.09 3.33 13.08
N GLY A 40 -7.78 3.47 13.28
CA GLY A 40 -7.01 2.67 14.24
C GLY A 40 -6.55 1.32 13.71
N THR A 41 -6.95 0.91 12.50
CA THR A 41 -6.46 -0.33 11.91
C THR A 41 -4.96 -0.27 11.68
N VAL A 42 -4.25 -1.29 12.16
CA VAL A 42 -2.82 -1.48 11.93
C VAL A 42 -2.65 -2.39 10.73
N VAL A 43 -1.91 -1.92 9.73
CA VAL A 43 -1.51 -2.70 8.56
C VAL A 43 -0.04 -3.06 8.73
N SER A 44 0.26 -4.36 8.68
CA SER A 44 1.62 -4.87 8.88
C SER A 44 2.12 -5.55 7.61
N ILE A 45 3.33 -5.22 7.19
CA ILE A 45 3.97 -5.73 5.96
C ILE A 45 5.40 -6.19 6.21
N GLY A 46 5.91 -6.98 5.27
CA GLY A 46 7.20 -7.65 5.33
C GLY A 46 7.03 -9.16 5.58
N VAL A 47 8.11 -9.92 5.38
CA VAL A 47 8.12 -11.36 5.62
C VAL A 47 7.84 -11.61 7.10
N GLU A 48 6.79 -12.37 7.37
CA GLU A 48 6.39 -12.73 8.71
C GLU A 48 7.43 -13.67 9.34
N ARG A 49 7.90 -13.32 10.53
CA ARG A 49 8.78 -14.15 11.35
C ARG A 49 8.25 -14.14 12.77
N ASN A 50 8.10 -15.32 13.37
CA ASN A 50 7.52 -15.48 14.71
C ASN A 50 6.13 -14.83 14.87
N GLY A 51 5.30 -14.86 13.82
CA GLY A 51 3.95 -14.28 13.84
C GLY A 51 3.91 -12.74 13.74
N VAL A 52 5.05 -12.08 13.54
CA VAL A 52 5.15 -10.62 13.47
C VAL A 52 5.74 -10.19 12.13
N ARG A 53 5.14 -9.17 11.53
CA ARG A 53 5.66 -8.50 10.33
C ARG A 53 6.42 -7.24 10.74
N PRO A 54 7.59 -6.98 10.15
CA PRO A 54 8.53 -6.01 10.67
C PRO A 54 8.13 -4.55 10.46
N VAL A 55 7.34 -4.22 9.43
CA VAL A 55 6.95 -2.84 9.17
C VAL A 55 5.46 -2.69 9.41
N THR A 56 5.06 -1.73 10.23
CA THR A 56 3.64 -1.48 10.50
C THR A 56 3.28 -0.02 10.28
N ILE A 57 2.02 0.23 9.93
CA ILE A 57 1.44 1.55 9.82
C ILE A 57 0.04 1.55 10.43
N THR A 58 -0.32 2.66 11.08
CA THR A 58 -1.65 2.85 11.65
C THR A 58 -2.46 3.81 10.81
N VAL A 59 -3.60 3.34 10.30
CA VAL A 59 -4.58 4.16 9.59
C VAL A 59 -5.33 5.03 10.59
N ARG A 60 -5.18 6.35 10.49
CA ARG A 60 -5.76 7.30 11.47
C ARG A 60 -7.16 7.78 11.13
N HIS A 61 -7.54 7.69 9.86
CA HIS A 61 -8.80 8.23 9.33
C HIS A 61 -9.54 7.16 8.56
N ASP A 62 -10.85 7.31 8.46
CA ASP A 62 -11.72 6.43 7.69
C ASP A 62 -11.57 6.68 6.18
N GLY A 63 -12.22 5.84 5.37
CA GLY A 63 -12.27 6.02 3.91
C GLY A 63 -11.02 5.59 3.15
N TRP A 64 -10.08 4.92 3.82
CA TRP A 64 -8.98 4.20 3.18
C TRP A 64 -9.41 2.76 2.90
N PHE A 65 -9.11 2.28 1.71
CA PHE A 65 -9.35 0.91 1.29
C PHE A 65 -8.01 0.23 1.06
N LEU A 66 -7.86 -1.00 1.55
CA LEU A 66 -6.72 -1.87 1.24
C LEU A 66 -7.03 -2.61 -0.06
N GLU A 67 -6.24 -2.37 -1.09
CA GLU A 67 -6.34 -3.11 -2.36
C GLU A 67 -5.67 -4.46 -2.18
N ALA A 68 -6.42 -5.50 -1.81
CA ALA A 68 -5.85 -6.79 -1.44
C ALA A 68 -5.24 -7.52 -2.65
N GLU A 69 -5.82 -7.34 -3.83
CA GLU A 69 -5.31 -7.93 -5.09
C GLU A 69 -3.99 -7.29 -5.53
N ASP A 70 -3.87 -5.98 -5.30
CA ASP A 70 -2.65 -5.23 -5.58
C ASP A 70 -1.67 -5.22 -4.42
N SER A 71 -1.93 -5.88 -3.28
CA SER A 71 -1.04 -5.89 -2.11
C SER A 71 -0.38 -7.25 -1.90
N LEU A 72 0.95 -7.27 -1.83
CA LEU A 72 1.69 -8.43 -1.33
C LEU A 72 2.23 -8.12 0.06
N LEU A 73 1.48 -8.44 1.12
CA LEU A 73 1.86 -8.12 2.50
C LEU A 73 3.24 -8.65 2.93
N SER A 74 3.84 -9.57 2.18
CA SER A 74 5.24 -9.99 2.34
C SER A 74 6.26 -8.90 1.97
N GLY A 75 5.89 -7.87 1.22
CA GLY A 75 6.78 -6.82 0.74
C GLY A 75 6.17 -5.43 0.59
N TYR A 76 4.86 -5.30 0.32
CA TYR A 76 4.18 -4.01 0.21
C TYR A 76 2.67 -4.07 0.45
N ALA A 77 2.07 -2.92 0.78
CA ALA A 77 0.62 -2.75 0.88
C ALA A 77 0.20 -1.47 0.18
N GLN A 78 -0.91 -1.56 -0.55
CA GLN A 78 -1.51 -0.45 -1.27
C GLN A 78 -2.85 -0.06 -0.63
N LEU A 79 -2.95 1.20 -0.24
CA LEU A 79 -4.14 1.83 0.28
C LEU A 79 -4.65 2.88 -0.71
N THR A 80 -5.95 2.98 -0.90
CA THR A 80 -6.55 3.96 -1.80
C THR A 80 -7.61 4.80 -1.09
N ARG A 81 -7.66 6.08 -1.44
CA ARG A 81 -8.71 7.02 -1.03
C ARG A 81 -8.85 8.11 -2.09
N ALA A 82 -10.04 8.26 -2.69
CA ALA A 82 -10.36 9.34 -3.62
C ALA A 82 -9.27 9.58 -4.70
N ASP A 83 -8.88 8.54 -5.44
CA ASP A 83 -7.84 8.55 -6.48
C ASP A 83 -6.39 8.80 -6.00
N VAL A 84 -6.19 8.89 -4.69
CA VAL A 84 -4.86 8.92 -4.07
C VAL A 84 -4.48 7.50 -3.70
N VAL A 85 -3.34 7.07 -4.22
CA VAL A 85 -2.74 5.77 -3.93
C VAL A 85 -1.63 5.98 -2.94
N PHE A 86 -1.74 5.36 -1.78
CA PHE A 86 -0.73 5.28 -0.73
C PHE A 86 -0.11 3.88 -0.77
N ASN A 87 1.19 3.79 -1.02
CA ASN A 87 1.94 2.55 -1.06
C ASN A 87 2.97 2.56 0.06
N LEU A 88 2.98 1.51 0.87
CA LEU A 88 4.00 1.22 1.85
C LEU A 88 4.76 -0.02 1.38
N SER A 89 6.09 0.03 1.29
CA SER A 89 6.93 -1.09 0.88
C SER A 89 8.09 -1.29 1.85
N VAL A 90 8.55 -2.53 1.98
CA VAL A 90 9.73 -2.90 2.77
C VAL A 90 10.95 -2.99 1.86
N ALA A 91 12.05 -2.37 2.28
CA ALA A 91 13.35 -2.49 1.64
C ALA A 91 14.28 -3.32 2.54
N VAL A 92 14.86 -4.39 2.00
CA VAL A 92 15.83 -5.22 2.71
C VAL A 92 17.22 -4.96 2.12
N PRO A 93 18.17 -4.42 2.89
CA PRO A 93 19.53 -4.20 2.43
C PRO A 93 20.25 -5.51 2.11
N LEU A 94 21.01 -5.54 1.02
CA LEU A 94 22.10 -6.51 0.84
C LEU A 94 23.40 -6.03 1.50
N THR A 95 23.53 -4.72 1.68
CA THR A 95 24.62 -4.01 2.35
C THR A 95 24.02 -2.93 3.24
N PRO A 96 24.68 -2.52 4.35
CA PRO A 96 24.20 -1.39 5.15
C PRO A 96 23.88 -0.17 4.28
N PHE A 97 22.74 0.47 4.52
CA PHE A 97 22.34 1.70 3.85
C PHE A 97 21.81 2.68 4.89
N ASP A 98 21.78 3.96 4.53
CA ASP A 98 21.05 4.98 5.29
C ASP A 98 19.78 5.45 4.56
N ALA A 99 19.05 6.37 5.18
CA ALA A 99 17.84 6.95 4.58
C ALA A 99 18.12 7.73 3.29
N ARG A 100 19.32 8.30 3.10
CA ARG A 100 19.70 9.03 1.89
C ARG A 100 19.93 8.08 0.72
N ASP A 101 20.60 6.96 0.96
CA ASP A 101 20.79 5.91 -0.03
C ASP A 101 19.44 5.38 -0.53
N LEU A 102 18.50 5.15 0.39
CA LEU A 102 17.13 4.77 0.08
C LEU A 102 16.39 5.84 -0.72
N TRP A 103 16.53 7.12 -0.32
CA TRP A 103 15.94 8.24 -1.05
C TRP A 103 16.43 8.32 -2.49
N HIS A 104 17.75 8.21 -2.69
CA HIS A 104 18.35 8.20 -4.02
C HIS A 104 17.92 6.97 -4.84
N GLY A 105 17.86 5.80 -4.22
CA GLY A 105 17.36 4.58 -4.84
C GLY A 105 15.90 4.72 -5.31
N LEU A 106 15.03 5.21 -4.42
CA LEU A 106 13.63 5.49 -4.73
C LEU A 106 13.50 6.51 -5.87
N GLY A 107 14.32 7.57 -5.86
CA GLY A 107 14.35 8.57 -6.92
C GLY A 107 14.68 7.97 -8.29
N ARG A 108 15.63 7.02 -8.36
CA ARG A 108 15.93 6.29 -9.59
C ARG A 108 14.76 5.43 -10.05
N LEU A 109 14.11 4.69 -9.15
CA LEU A 109 12.96 3.85 -9.47
C LEU A 109 11.77 4.68 -10.00
N ILE A 110 11.46 5.78 -9.32
CA ILE A 110 10.40 6.71 -9.75
C ILE A 110 10.73 7.31 -11.12
N ALA A 111 11.99 7.71 -11.35
CA ALA A 111 12.43 8.27 -12.62
C ALA A 111 12.38 7.24 -13.78
N MET A 112 12.69 5.96 -13.53
CA MET A 112 12.55 4.88 -14.52
C MET A 112 11.09 4.69 -14.95
N GLY A 113 10.12 4.95 -14.06
CA GLY A 113 8.70 4.96 -14.40
C GLY A 113 8.29 6.11 -15.34
N GLY A 114 9.16 7.10 -15.58
CA GLY A 114 8.99 8.13 -16.62
C GLY A 114 7.88 9.17 -16.42
N HIS A 115 6.97 8.98 -15.46
CA HIS A 115 5.79 9.82 -15.28
C HIS A 115 5.85 10.72 -14.05
N MET A 116 6.79 10.45 -13.14
CA MET A 116 6.94 11.15 -11.87
C MET A 116 8.42 11.42 -11.60
N ARG A 117 8.70 12.42 -10.76
CA ARG A 117 10.02 12.78 -10.27
C ARG A 117 9.96 13.01 -8.77
N LEU A 118 10.99 12.53 -8.09
CA LEU A 118 11.19 12.75 -6.66
C LEU A 118 11.93 14.08 -6.46
N GLY A 119 11.51 14.86 -5.46
CA GLY A 119 12.19 16.08 -5.07
C GLY A 119 13.65 15.81 -4.64
N GLU A 120 14.57 16.66 -5.07
CA GLU A 120 16.01 16.47 -4.80
C GLU A 120 16.41 16.83 -3.37
N ARG A 121 15.59 17.62 -2.68
CA ARG A 121 15.85 18.11 -1.33
C ARG A 121 14.83 17.51 -0.36
N PRO A 122 15.09 16.30 0.17
CA PRO A 122 14.26 15.78 1.23
C PRO A 122 14.45 16.58 2.53
N GLU A 123 13.39 16.61 3.32
CA GLU A 123 13.37 17.16 4.67
C GLU A 123 13.39 16.00 5.69
N PRO A 124 14.05 16.17 6.86
CA PRO A 124 13.96 15.20 7.93
C PRO A 124 12.53 15.02 8.44
N ILE A 125 12.17 13.78 8.76
CA ILE A 125 10.91 13.45 9.43
C ILE A 125 11.18 12.43 10.55
N GLU A 126 10.40 12.54 11.62
CA GLU A 126 10.43 11.60 12.73
C GLU A 126 9.03 11.01 12.92
N THR A 127 8.95 9.70 13.17
CA THR A 127 7.70 9.03 13.54
C THR A 127 7.43 9.18 15.03
N THR A 128 6.18 8.96 15.46
CA THR A 128 5.83 8.97 16.88
C THR A 128 6.61 7.93 17.70
N GLY A 129 7.13 6.89 17.05
CA GLY A 129 7.98 5.87 17.67
C GLY A 129 9.48 6.21 17.68
N GLY A 130 9.88 7.42 17.30
CA GLY A 130 11.28 7.87 17.27
C GLY A 130 12.08 7.40 16.05
N LEU A 131 11.42 6.79 15.05
CA LEU A 131 12.08 6.38 13.81
C LEU A 131 12.35 7.62 12.96
N THR A 132 13.60 7.84 12.59
CA THR A 132 14.00 8.95 11.73
C THR A 132 13.97 8.55 10.26
N GLY A 133 13.68 9.51 9.40
CA GLY A 133 13.57 9.31 7.97
C GLY A 133 13.68 10.60 7.17
N LEU A 134 13.44 10.48 5.87
CA LEU A 134 13.46 11.59 4.92
C LEU A 134 12.14 11.64 4.17
N THR A 135 11.54 12.83 4.06
CA THR A 135 10.30 13.05 3.32
C THR A 135 10.46 14.14 2.28
N GLY A 136 9.64 14.13 1.25
CA GLY A 136 9.69 15.13 0.20
C GLY A 136 8.59 14.93 -0.83
N THR A 137 8.57 15.79 -1.84
CA THR A 137 7.49 15.79 -2.83
C THR A 137 7.76 14.85 -3.99
N ILE A 138 6.68 14.30 -4.55
CA ILE A 138 6.67 13.65 -5.85
C ILE A 138 5.88 14.54 -6.79
N THR A 139 6.42 14.84 -7.97
CA THR A 139 5.73 15.62 -9.00
C THR A 139 5.72 14.89 -10.33
N GLY A 140 4.58 14.93 -11.02
CA GLY A 140 4.40 14.38 -12.36
C GLY A 140 3.47 15.28 -13.16
N ARG A 141 3.22 14.94 -14.43
CA ARG A 141 2.41 15.80 -15.32
C ARG A 141 1.01 16.06 -14.79
N ASN A 142 0.34 15.02 -14.29
CA ASN A 142 -1.05 15.07 -13.80
C ASN A 142 -1.18 14.50 -12.38
N ARG A 143 -0.08 14.27 -11.69
CA ARG A 143 -0.06 13.70 -10.34
C ARG A 143 0.93 14.44 -9.48
N VAL A 144 0.57 14.62 -8.22
CA VAL A 144 1.45 15.15 -7.18
C VAL A 144 1.33 14.25 -5.97
N GLY A 145 2.33 14.31 -5.11
CA GLY A 145 2.40 13.40 -4.00
C GLY A 145 3.53 13.71 -3.02
N THR A 146 3.70 12.79 -2.10
CA THR A 146 4.82 12.74 -1.17
C THR A 146 5.48 11.38 -1.21
N ALA A 147 6.78 11.36 -0.97
CA ALA A 147 7.53 10.17 -0.63
C ALA A 147 8.11 10.35 0.76
N THR A 148 8.22 9.25 1.49
CA THR A 148 8.95 9.18 2.75
C THR A 148 9.74 7.89 2.79
N VAL A 149 10.97 7.94 3.27
CA VAL A 149 11.81 6.76 3.48
C VAL A 149 12.28 6.73 4.92
N TYR A 150 12.33 5.53 5.48
CA TYR A 150 12.83 5.24 6.80
C TYR A 150 13.88 4.14 6.68
N ALA A 151 14.96 4.25 7.44
CA ALA A 151 16.03 3.28 7.45
C ALA A 151 16.43 2.94 8.90
N THR A 152 16.68 1.67 9.12
CA THR A 152 17.44 1.14 10.25
C THR A 152 18.66 0.41 9.69
N ASP A 153 19.53 -0.10 10.56
CA ASP A 153 20.74 -0.82 10.14
C ASP A 153 20.44 -2.10 9.31
N THR A 154 19.22 -2.63 9.41
CA THR A 154 18.86 -3.94 8.84
C THR A 154 17.63 -3.92 7.95
N LEU A 155 16.82 -2.87 8.01
CA LEU A 155 15.57 -2.77 7.27
C LEU A 155 15.29 -1.32 6.88
N GLY A 156 14.55 -1.16 5.79
CA GLY A 156 14.01 0.11 5.37
C GLY A 156 12.53 0.01 5.08
N ALA A 157 11.86 1.15 5.11
CA ALA A 157 10.49 1.28 4.66
C ALA A 157 10.38 2.49 3.74
N THR A 158 9.65 2.33 2.64
CA THR A 158 9.33 3.44 1.73
C THR A 158 7.83 3.63 1.70
N VAL A 159 7.39 4.86 1.89
CA VAL A 159 6.01 5.30 1.74
C VAL A 159 5.95 6.22 0.54
N THR A 160 5.03 5.98 -0.38
CA THR A 160 4.71 6.93 -1.45
C THR A 160 3.21 7.15 -1.49
N ALA A 161 2.78 8.39 -1.57
CA ALA A 161 1.38 8.72 -1.76
C ALA A 161 1.24 9.69 -2.92
N ALA A 162 0.47 9.35 -3.95
CA ALA A 162 0.29 10.21 -5.10
C ALA A 162 -1.09 10.08 -5.72
N GLY A 163 -1.60 11.19 -6.25
CA GLY A 163 -2.90 11.26 -6.92
C GLY A 163 -3.05 12.56 -7.72
N PRO A 164 -4.23 12.81 -8.30
CA PRO A 164 -4.56 14.09 -8.91
C PRO A 164 -4.34 15.25 -7.91
N PRO A 165 -3.91 16.45 -8.34
CA PRO A 165 -3.54 17.54 -7.43
C PRO A 165 -4.60 17.92 -6.40
N LEU A 166 -5.86 18.07 -6.82
CA LEU A 166 -6.95 18.44 -5.92
C LEU A 166 -7.27 17.32 -4.94
N SER A 167 -7.30 16.07 -5.42
CA SER A 167 -7.53 14.89 -4.58
C SER A 167 -6.41 14.74 -3.54
N PHE A 168 -5.15 14.85 -3.95
CA PHE A 168 -4.01 14.75 -3.04
C PHE A 168 -4.02 15.87 -1.99
N GLN A 169 -4.29 17.11 -2.41
CA GLN A 169 -4.36 18.24 -1.48
C GLN A 169 -5.41 18.02 -0.37
N SER A 170 -6.53 17.38 -0.69
CA SER A 170 -7.59 17.10 0.29
C SER A 170 -7.20 16.06 1.35
N VAL A 171 -6.24 15.18 1.07
CA VAL A 171 -5.80 14.10 1.97
C VAL A 171 -4.33 14.21 2.43
N ALA A 172 -3.59 15.22 1.97
CA ALA A 172 -2.15 15.36 2.22
C ALA A 172 -1.80 15.34 3.72
N ALA A 173 -2.59 16.02 4.55
CA ALA A 173 -2.42 16.02 6.00
C ALA A 173 -2.60 14.62 6.62
N GLN A 174 -3.54 13.82 6.08
CA GLN A 174 -3.77 12.46 6.54
C GLN A 174 -2.65 11.51 6.13
N VAL A 175 -2.17 11.64 4.89
CA VAL A 175 -1.00 10.91 4.40
C VAL A 175 0.21 11.17 5.30
N GLN A 176 0.47 12.43 5.64
CA GLN A 176 1.55 12.80 6.55
C GLN A 176 1.34 12.21 7.96
N ALA A 177 0.11 12.25 8.46
CA ALA A 177 -0.23 11.65 9.75
C ALA A 177 0.00 10.13 9.77
N MET A 178 -0.35 9.42 8.69
CA MET A 178 -0.08 7.98 8.56
C MET A 178 1.40 7.68 8.40
N ALA A 179 2.15 8.47 7.63
CA ALA A 179 3.61 8.30 7.53
C ALA A 179 4.28 8.39 8.92
N ARG A 180 3.82 9.32 9.77
CA ARG A 180 4.33 9.46 11.15
C ARG A 180 3.96 8.32 12.09
N THR A 181 3.10 7.38 11.71
CA THR A 181 2.80 6.18 12.52
C THR A 181 3.61 4.96 12.08
N VAL A 182 4.46 5.08 11.07
CA VAL A 182 5.29 3.97 10.61
C VAL A 182 6.24 3.53 11.72
N THR A 183 6.30 2.22 11.92
CA THR A 183 7.29 1.59 12.79
C THR A 183 8.01 0.48 12.04
N ILE A 184 9.28 0.31 12.36
CA ILE A 184 10.10 -0.82 11.93
C ILE A 184 10.50 -1.56 13.21
N ALA A 185 10.01 -2.78 13.38
CA ALA A 185 10.46 -3.65 14.45
C ALA A 185 11.96 -3.88 14.28
N ALA A 186 12.70 -3.73 15.39
CA ALA A 186 14.14 -3.97 15.41
C ALA A 186 14.47 -5.37 14.87
N PRO A 187 15.64 -5.57 14.24
CA PRO A 187 16.08 -6.89 13.85
C PRO A 187 16.05 -7.80 15.08
N TRP A 188 15.48 -8.99 14.89
CA TRP A 188 15.58 -10.09 15.83
C TRP A 188 17.08 -10.38 16.00
N THR A 189 17.66 -10.03 17.15
CA THR A 189 18.94 -10.61 17.52
C THR A 189 18.69 -12.11 17.64
N SER A 190 19.36 -12.89 16.81
CA SER A 190 19.52 -14.32 17.03
C SER A 190 20.40 -14.51 18.26
N GLU A 191 19.86 -14.23 19.44
CA GLU A 191 20.54 -14.42 20.71
C GLU A 191 19.61 -15.17 21.65
N SER A 192 19.63 -16.51 21.51
CA SER A 192 19.37 -17.50 22.57
C SER A 192 19.36 -18.92 21.99
N SER A 193 20.35 -19.23 21.14
CA SER A 193 20.82 -20.61 20.95
C SER A 193 22.24 -20.65 21.46
N ASP A 194 22.39 -20.53 22.78
CA ASP A 194 23.56 -21.04 23.51
C ASP A 194 23.31 -20.90 25.00
N SER A 195 22.73 -21.96 25.58
CA SER A 195 22.95 -22.39 26.96
C SER A 195 22.35 -23.80 27.09
N GLU A 196 23.04 -24.77 26.49
CA GLU A 196 23.28 -26.06 27.15
C GLU A 196 24.48 -25.85 28.09
N PRO A 197 24.64 -26.60 29.20
CA PRO A 197 24.38 -28.05 29.30
C PRO A 197 23.37 -28.49 30.37
#